data_AF-A0A7S2W8F7-F1
#
_entry.id   AF-A0A7S2W8F7-F1
#
_cell.length_a   1.000
_cell.length_b   1.000
_cell.length_c   1.000
_cell.angle_alpha   90.00
_cell.angle_beta   90.00
_cell.angle_gamma   90.00
#
_symmetry.space_group_name_H-M   'P 1'
#
loop_
_entity.id
_entity.type
_entity.pdbx_description
1 polymer ?
#
loop_
_entity_poly.entity_id
_entity_poly.type
_entity_poly.pdbx_seq_one_letter_code
_entity_poly.pdbx_strand_id
1 'polypeptide(L)'
;NHEIRYASFGSSVTYGVGLGDREKEAYAWRLSNSDSARGMNFGIRAVGPNYPASCIYTMIGEQEFDVIVLEYFMRGLEGLMTFALRIRERFPNAIIIMTKLWGPYQYFQTGHVSLTDWASKNGFGRNYIHDPLFSKAFLAYGEDKFRDIYGSPNSPLTRYHEAVAKEIGAYVVKMPRSEHAGGPG
;
A
#
# COMPACT_ATOMS: atom_id res chain seq x y z
N ASN A 1 -11.18 -1.08 -29.07
CA ASN A 1 -10.23 -0.74 -27.98
C ASN A 1 -10.50 -1.61 -26.77
N HIS A 2 -9.60 -2.56 -26.49
CA HIS A 2 -9.63 -3.31 -25.23
C HIS A 2 -8.90 -2.49 -24.17
N GLU A 3 -9.66 -1.73 -23.37
CA GLU A 3 -9.11 -1.04 -22.20
C GLU A 3 -8.83 -2.07 -21.09
N ILE A 4 -7.70 -1.90 -20.41
CA ILE A 4 -7.20 -2.76 -19.33
C ILE A 4 -8.17 -2.72 -18.14
N ARG A 5 -8.51 -3.91 -17.59
CA ARG A 5 -9.37 -4.08 -16.41
C ARG A 5 -8.52 -4.24 -15.15
N TYR A 6 -8.75 -3.39 -14.16
CA TYR A 6 -7.99 -3.36 -12.91
C TYR A 6 -8.84 -3.81 -11.73
N ALA A 7 -8.25 -4.55 -10.81
CA ALA A 7 -8.79 -4.75 -9.46
C ALA A 7 -7.75 -4.38 -8.42
N SER A 8 -8.14 -3.65 -7.38
CA SER A 8 -7.27 -3.32 -6.26
C SER A 8 -7.86 -3.87 -4.97
N PHE A 9 -7.10 -4.72 -4.29
CA PHE A 9 -7.42 -5.22 -2.95
C PHE A 9 -6.48 -4.57 -1.95
N GLY A 10 -7.00 -4.16 -0.81
CA GLY A 10 -6.17 -3.66 0.26
C GLY A 10 -6.92 -3.17 1.46
N SER A 11 -6.21 -2.39 2.27
CA SER A 11 -6.70 -1.88 3.53
C SER A 11 -7.36 -0.50 3.36
N SER A 12 -7.21 0.35 4.38
CA SER A 12 -7.68 1.74 4.39
C SER A 12 -7.12 2.59 3.25
N VAL A 13 -5.91 2.29 2.77
CA VAL A 13 -5.28 3.07 1.68
C VAL A 13 -5.96 2.79 0.36
N THR A 14 -6.13 1.51 0.01
CA THR A 14 -6.91 1.12 -1.17
C THR A 14 -8.36 1.61 -1.09
N TYR A 15 -9.00 1.52 0.09
CA TYR A 15 -10.36 2.06 0.28
C TYR A 15 -10.47 3.57 0.01
N GLY A 16 -9.39 4.33 0.21
CA GLY A 16 -9.37 5.80 0.07
C GLY A 16 -9.74 6.54 1.37
N VAL A 17 -9.35 6.02 2.53
CA VAL A 17 -9.60 6.72 3.82
C VAL A 17 -8.89 8.07 3.84
N GLY A 18 -9.65 9.12 4.20
CA GLY A 18 -9.14 10.48 4.32
C GLY A 18 -9.25 11.32 3.05
N LEU A 19 -9.69 10.73 1.94
CA LEU A 19 -9.97 11.44 0.68
C LEU A 19 -11.34 12.12 0.72
N GLY A 20 -11.49 13.23 -0.01
CA GLY A 20 -12.74 13.99 -0.08
C GLY A 20 -13.79 13.25 -0.89
N ASP A 21 -13.41 12.81 -2.09
CA ASP A 21 -14.20 11.95 -2.96
C ASP A 21 -13.39 10.68 -3.31
N ARG A 22 -13.58 9.63 -2.52
CA ARG A 22 -12.82 8.38 -2.71
C ARG A 22 -13.03 7.77 -4.09
N GLU A 23 -14.17 7.99 -4.75
CA GLU A 23 -14.50 7.38 -6.06
C GLU A 23 -13.78 8.08 -7.22
N LYS A 24 -13.18 9.25 -6.97
CA LYS A 24 -12.35 9.98 -7.95
C LYS A 24 -10.89 10.11 -7.51
N GLU A 25 -10.64 10.04 -6.21
CA GLU A 25 -9.33 10.34 -5.64
C GLU A 25 -8.52 9.09 -5.31
N ALA A 26 -9.15 7.97 -4.94
CA ALA A 26 -8.40 6.78 -4.58
C ALA A 26 -7.68 6.23 -5.82
N TYR A 27 -6.42 5.79 -5.64
CA TYR A 27 -5.58 5.38 -6.75
C TYR A 27 -6.25 4.30 -7.60
N ALA A 28 -7.00 3.38 -6.99
CA ALA A 28 -7.70 2.30 -7.67
C ALA A 28 -8.64 2.80 -8.77
N TRP A 29 -9.34 3.93 -8.54
CA TRP A 29 -10.25 4.53 -9.52
C TRP A 29 -9.51 5.36 -10.58
N ARG A 30 -8.32 5.87 -10.25
CA ARG A 30 -7.47 6.62 -11.18
C ARG A 30 -6.69 5.75 -12.17
N LEU A 31 -6.69 4.43 -11.98
CA LEU A 31 -6.01 3.50 -12.89
C LEU A 31 -6.75 3.30 -14.23
N SER A 32 -8.06 3.59 -14.31
CA SER A 32 -8.81 3.61 -15.57
C SER A 32 -9.01 5.05 -16.04
N ASN A 33 -8.74 5.29 -17.33
CA ASN A 33 -8.78 6.62 -17.93
C ASN A 33 -10.20 7.04 -18.36
N SER A 34 -11.14 6.09 -18.45
CA SER A 34 -12.44 6.33 -19.08
C SER A 34 -13.65 5.89 -18.28
N ASP A 35 -13.51 4.92 -17.35
CA ASP A 35 -14.69 4.32 -16.74
C ASP A 35 -14.38 3.69 -15.37
N SER A 36 -15.01 4.21 -14.32
CA SER A 36 -15.04 3.54 -13.01
C SER A 36 -15.56 2.10 -13.12
N ALA A 37 -16.31 1.71 -14.16
CA ALA A 37 -16.73 0.33 -14.35
C ALA A 37 -15.57 -0.66 -14.60
N ARG A 38 -14.35 -0.20 -14.91
CA ARG A 38 -13.19 -1.06 -15.25
C ARG A 38 -12.07 -1.06 -14.22
N GLY A 39 -12.07 -0.12 -13.28
CA GLY A 39 -11.17 -0.13 -12.12
C GLY A 39 -11.96 -0.46 -10.86
N MET A 40 -11.84 -1.66 -10.32
CA MET A 40 -12.59 -2.09 -9.14
C MET A 40 -11.79 -1.88 -7.86
N ASN A 41 -12.40 -1.22 -6.88
CA ASN A 41 -11.83 -1.00 -5.55
C ASN A 41 -12.45 -1.96 -4.53
N PHE A 42 -11.71 -3.02 -4.22
CA PHE A 42 -12.05 -4.00 -3.17
C PHE A 42 -11.35 -3.70 -1.85
N GLY A 43 -10.92 -2.45 -1.63
CA GLY A 43 -10.31 -2.02 -0.37
C GLY A 43 -11.32 -2.10 0.78
N ILE A 44 -10.90 -2.65 1.92
CA ILE A 44 -11.72 -2.70 3.14
C ILE A 44 -10.90 -2.16 4.31
N ARG A 45 -11.46 -1.17 5.01
CA ARG A 45 -10.77 -0.49 6.12
C ARG A 45 -10.43 -1.46 7.24
N ALA A 46 -9.22 -1.34 7.78
CA ALA A 46 -8.74 -2.13 8.92
C ALA A 46 -8.81 -3.66 8.76
N VAL A 47 -8.88 -4.14 7.51
CA VAL A 47 -8.97 -5.56 7.17
C VAL A 47 -7.66 -6.03 6.51
N GLY A 48 -7.22 -7.22 6.89
CA GLY A 48 -6.07 -7.92 6.30
C GLY A 48 -6.48 -8.95 5.23
N PRO A 49 -5.51 -9.60 4.58
CA PRO A 49 -5.76 -10.48 3.43
C PRO A 49 -6.55 -11.75 3.75
N ASN A 50 -6.65 -12.18 5.01
CA ASN A 50 -7.51 -13.30 5.42
C ASN A 50 -8.98 -13.15 5.00
N TYR A 51 -9.52 -11.93 5.07
CA TYR A 51 -10.92 -11.68 4.70
C TYR A 51 -11.18 -11.87 3.20
N PRO A 52 -10.50 -11.15 2.29
CA PRO A 52 -10.69 -11.38 0.86
C PRO A 52 -10.25 -12.79 0.44
N ALA A 53 -9.28 -13.43 1.11
CA ALA A 53 -8.99 -14.85 0.87
C ALA A 53 -10.26 -15.70 1.02
N SER A 54 -11.01 -15.48 2.09
CA SER A 54 -12.21 -16.25 2.44
C SER A 54 -13.41 -15.90 1.55
N CYS A 55 -13.51 -14.65 1.09
CA CYS A 55 -14.67 -14.13 0.40
C CYS A 55 -14.46 -13.82 -1.09
N ILE A 56 -13.32 -14.18 -1.69
CA ILE A 56 -12.92 -13.79 -3.05
C ILE A 56 -13.99 -14.02 -4.11
N TYR A 57 -14.66 -15.18 -4.09
CA TYR A 57 -15.68 -15.54 -5.07
C TYR A 57 -16.91 -14.63 -4.96
N THR A 58 -17.38 -14.35 -3.74
CA THR A 58 -18.51 -13.45 -3.51
C THR A 58 -18.15 -11.99 -3.79
N MET A 59 -16.92 -11.58 -3.46
CA MET A 59 -16.47 -10.21 -3.68
C MET A 59 -16.35 -9.87 -5.17
N ILE A 60 -15.83 -10.80 -5.97
CA ILE A 60 -15.55 -10.55 -7.39
C ILE A 60 -16.71 -10.97 -8.31
N GLY A 61 -17.51 -11.96 -7.93
CA GLY A 61 -18.59 -12.48 -8.77
C GLY A 61 -18.04 -13.19 -10.01
N GLU A 62 -18.52 -12.80 -11.19
CA GLU A 62 -18.10 -13.34 -12.50
C GLU A 62 -17.14 -12.40 -13.26
N GLN A 63 -16.58 -11.40 -12.57
CA GLN A 63 -15.72 -10.43 -13.22
C GLN A 63 -14.33 -10.97 -13.54
N GLU A 64 -13.75 -10.40 -14.58
CA GLU A 64 -12.41 -10.71 -15.09
C GLU A 64 -11.51 -9.48 -15.02
N PHE A 65 -10.23 -9.70 -14.71
CA PHE A 65 -9.23 -8.64 -14.57
C PHE A 65 -7.96 -8.98 -15.31
N ASP A 66 -7.33 -7.95 -15.88
CA ASP A 66 -6.05 -8.06 -16.57
C ASP A 66 -4.89 -7.69 -15.63
N VAL A 67 -5.14 -6.78 -14.68
CA VAL A 67 -4.19 -6.34 -13.66
C VAL A 67 -4.83 -6.36 -12.27
N ILE A 68 -4.15 -6.97 -11.30
CA ILE A 68 -4.61 -7.06 -9.92
C ILE A 68 -3.54 -6.47 -8.99
N VAL A 69 -3.93 -5.48 -8.19
CA VAL A 69 -3.08 -4.82 -7.21
C VAL A 69 -3.40 -5.35 -5.82
N LEU A 70 -2.38 -5.83 -5.11
CA LEU A 70 -2.47 -6.29 -3.72
C LEU A 70 -1.72 -5.31 -2.82
N GLU A 71 -2.46 -4.58 -1.99
CA GLU A 71 -1.96 -3.64 -0.98
C GLU A 71 -2.17 -4.25 0.40
N TYR A 72 -1.22 -5.08 0.82
CA TYR A 72 -1.26 -5.71 2.15
C TYR A 72 0.12 -5.77 2.80
N PHE A 73 1.07 -4.95 2.37
CA PHE A 73 2.44 -5.03 2.86
C PHE A 73 2.50 -5.04 4.39
N MET A 74 1.88 -4.05 5.05
CA MET A 74 1.85 -3.93 6.52
C MET A 74 1.03 -5.00 7.24
N ARG A 75 0.23 -5.78 6.52
CA ARG A 75 -0.64 -6.84 7.05
C ARG A 75 -0.35 -8.20 6.44
N GLY A 76 0.80 -8.37 5.79
CA GLY A 76 1.07 -9.53 4.94
C GLY A 76 1.04 -10.85 5.71
N LEU A 77 1.51 -10.84 6.96
CA LEU A 77 1.55 -12.02 7.82
C LEU A 77 0.16 -12.57 8.19
N GLU A 78 -0.91 -11.82 7.95
CA GLU A 78 -2.30 -12.22 8.21
C GLU A 78 -2.92 -12.98 7.02
N GLY A 79 -2.19 -13.92 6.41
CA GLY A 79 -2.71 -14.81 5.38
C GLY A 79 -2.56 -14.36 3.93
N LEU A 80 -1.60 -13.47 3.64
CA LEU A 80 -1.36 -12.99 2.27
C LEU A 80 -1.02 -14.12 1.29
N MET A 81 -0.25 -15.13 1.71
CA MET A 81 0.08 -16.27 0.85
C MET A 81 -1.19 -16.99 0.34
N THR A 82 -2.10 -17.33 1.26
CA THR A 82 -3.37 -17.99 0.91
C THR A 82 -4.20 -17.14 -0.03
N PHE A 83 -4.27 -15.82 0.22
CA PHE A 83 -5.00 -14.92 -0.66
C PHE A 83 -4.39 -14.84 -2.06
N ALA A 84 -3.05 -14.68 -2.13
CA ALA A 84 -2.30 -14.53 -3.36
C ALA A 84 -2.40 -15.79 -4.23
N LEU A 85 -2.30 -16.99 -3.64
CA LEU A 85 -2.50 -18.26 -4.34
C LEU A 85 -3.90 -18.35 -4.96
N ARG A 86 -4.96 -18.03 -4.19
CA ARG A 86 -6.34 -18.03 -4.68
C ARG A 86 -6.58 -17.03 -5.81
N ILE A 87 -5.97 -15.84 -5.72
CA ILE A 87 -6.01 -14.84 -6.80
C ILE A 87 -5.35 -15.42 -8.06
N ARG A 88 -4.16 -16.02 -7.94
CA ARG A 88 -3.45 -16.60 -9.08
C ARG A 88 -4.20 -17.78 -9.70
N GLU A 89 -4.76 -18.67 -8.89
CA GLU A 89 -5.59 -19.78 -9.35
C GLU A 89 -6.80 -19.30 -10.15
N ARG A 90 -7.48 -18.25 -9.66
CA ARG A 90 -8.65 -17.68 -10.31
C ARG A 90 -8.31 -16.85 -11.56
N PHE A 91 -7.17 -16.17 -11.55
CA PHE A 91 -6.72 -15.28 -12.63
C PHE A 91 -5.33 -15.69 -13.13
N PRO A 92 -5.22 -16.85 -13.81
CA PRO A 92 -3.92 -17.42 -14.17
C PRO A 92 -3.08 -16.48 -15.05
N ASN A 93 -3.74 -15.68 -15.88
CA ASN A 93 -3.09 -14.79 -16.85
C ASN A 93 -2.97 -13.33 -16.40
N ALA A 94 -3.55 -12.95 -15.24
CA ALA A 94 -3.49 -11.56 -14.80
C ALA A 94 -2.08 -11.15 -14.35
N ILE A 95 -1.72 -9.90 -14.60
CA ILE A 95 -0.54 -9.29 -13.99
C ILE A 95 -0.89 -8.98 -12.54
N ILE A 96 -0.15 -9.57 -11.60
CA ILE A 96 -0.34 -9.31 -10.16
C ILE A 96 0.78 -8.38 -9.69
N ILE A 97 0.39 -7.26 -9.09
CA ILE A 97 1.28 -6.26 -8.52
C ILE A 97 1.08 -6.23 -7.02
N MET A 98 2.10 -6.59 -6.25
CA MET A 98 2.10 -6.47 -4.81
C MET A 98 2.79 -5.17 -4.40
N THR A 99 2.04 -4.26 -3.81
CA THR A 99 2.52 -2.91 -3.48
C THR A 99 3.12 -2.86 -2.09
N LYS A 100 4.36 -2.36 -2.00
CA LYS A 100 4.99 -1.97 -0.74
C LYS A 100 4.68 -0.51 -0.48
N LEU A 101 3.62 -0.26 0.29
CA LEU A 101 3.33 1.07 0.77
C LEU A 101 4.39 1.54 1.74
N TRP A 102 4.69 2.82 1.67
CA TRP A 102 5.45 3.50 2.71
C TRP A 102 4.56 4.49 3.47
N GLY A 103 4.89 4.75 4.72
CA GLY A 103 4.20 5.75 5.52
C GLY A 103 5.03 6.22 6.71
N PRO A 104 4.74 7.39 7.28
CA PRO A 104 5.58 8.00 8.31
C PRO A 104 5.74 7.13 9.56
N TYR A 105 4.70 6.35 9.88
CA TYR A 105 4.69 5.39 10.99
C TYR A 105 5.68 4.22 10.84
N GLN A 106 6.28 4.04 9.65
CA GLN A 106 7.29 3.02 9.40
C GLN A 106 8.71 3.48 9.71
N TYR A 107 8.90 4.79 9.91
CA TYR A 107 10.20 5.38 10.16
C TYR A 107 10.41 5.62 11.64
N PHE A 108 11.56 5.17 12.14
CA PHE A 108 11.92 5.27 13.54
C PHE A 108 13.31 5.84 13.70
N GLN A 109 13.45 6.73 14.66
CA GLN A 109 14.73 7.21 15.14
C GLN A 109 15.49 6.06 15.82
N THR A 110 16.83 6.06 15.73
CA THR A 110 17.69 5.26 16.60
C THR A 110 17.28 5.47 18.07
N GLY A 111 16.74 4.43 18.73
CA GLY A 111 16.09 4.54 20.05
C GLY A 111 14.56 4.38 20.06
N HIS A 112 13.94 3.91 18.97
CA HIS A 112 12.53 3.51 18.87
C HIS A 112 11.48 4.64 18.96
N VAL A 113 11.86 5.90 18.74
CA VAL A 113 10.88 7.00 18.59
C VAL A 113 10.36 7.01 17.16
N SER A 114 9.05 6.86 16.96
CA SER A 114 8.47 6.94 15.61
C SER A 114 8.60 8.36 15.04
N LEU A 115 8.63 8.51 13.71
CA LEU A 115 8.63 9.83 13.06
C LEU A 115 7.42 10.67 13.48
N THR A 116 6.27 10.04 13.69
CA THR A 116 5.06 10.69 14.18
C THR A 116 5.22 11.22 15.60
N ASP A 117 5.83 10.44 16.50
CA ASP A 117 6.10 10.90 17.87
C ASP A 117 7.13 12.02 17.89
N TRP A 118 8.17 11.92 17.06
CA TRP A 118 9.17 12.98 16.90
C TRP A 118 8.51 14.26 16.38
N ALA A 119 7.68 14.18 15.34
CA ALA A 119 6.97 15.32 14.78
C ALA A 119 6.08 15.98 15.84
N SER A 120 5.30 15.19 16.58
CA SER A 120 4.43 15.70 17.65
C SER A 120 5.22 16.40 18.76
N LYS A 121 6.37 15.85 19.18
CA LYS A 121 7.25 16.47 20.21
C LYS A 121 7.88 17.78 19.75
N ASN A 122 7.99 17.99 18.45
CA ASN A 122 8.52 19.21 17.85
C ASN A 122 7.41 20.18 17.38
N GLY A 123 6.17 19.98 17.86
CA GLY A 123 5.06 20.92 17.65
C GLY A 123 4.31 20.74 16.32
N PHE A 124 4.56 19.66 15.57
CA PHE A 124 3.86 19.40 14.32
C PHE A 124 2.55 18.61 14.52
N GLY A 125 1.52 18.96 13.74
CA GLY A 125 0.20 18.31 13.76
C GLY A 125 0.14 17.00 12.96
N ARG A 126 -1.06 16.41 12.82
CA ARG A 126 -1.26 15.09 12.18
C ARG A 126 -0.82 15.00 10.70
N ASN A 127 -0.84 16.11 9.97
CA ASN A 127 -0.48 16.18 8.54
C ASN A 127 0.93 16.77 8.33
N TYR A 128 1.83 16.57 9.29
CA TYR A 128 3.15 17.17 9.30
C TYR A 128 3.98 16.89 8.04
N ILE A 129 3.78 15.75 7.37
CA ILE A 129 4.54 15.40 6.17
C ILE A 129 4.35 16.35 4.99
N HIS A 130 3.30 17.16 5.00
CA HIS A 130 3.02 18.18 3.98
C HIS A 130 3.37 19.60 4.45
N ASP A 131 3.90 19.76 5.66
CA ASP A 131 4.29 21.04 6.23
C ASP A 131 5.74 21.38 5.83
N PRO A 132 5.99 22.50 5.10
CA PRO A 132 7.34 22.93 4.76
C PRO A 132 8.23 23.17 6.00
N LEU A 133 7.65 23.59 7.13
CA LEU A 133 8.39 23.77 8.38
C LEU A 133 8.82 22.44 8.97
N PHE A 134 7.99 21.39 8.85
CA PHE A 134 8.39 20.03 9.21
C PHE A 134 9.56 19.58 8.35
N SER A 135 9.49 19.74 7.02
CA SER A 135 10.58 19.35 6.13
C SER A 135 11.90 20.00 6.53
N LYS A 136 11.88 21.32 6.78
CA LYS A 136 13.06 22.06 7.22
C LYS A 136 13.59 21.56 8.56
N ALA A 137 12.71 21.34 9.54
CA ALA A 137 13.11 20.84 10.87
C ALA A 137 13.65 19.40 10.80
N PHE A 138 13.04 18.54 10.00
CA PHE A 138 13.44 17.15 9.80
C PHE A 138 14.83 17.06 9.15
N LEU A 139 15.06 17.82 8.07
CA LEU A 139 16.36 17.90 7.41
C LEU A 139 17.44 18.48 8.33
N ALA A 140 17.11 19.51 9.12
CA ALA A 140 18.03 20.08 10.11
C ALA A 140 18.37 19.09 11.24
N TYR A 141 17.42 18.22 11.61
CA TYR A 141 17.63 17.19 12.62
C TYR A 141 18.55 16.06 12.13
N GLY A 142 18.48 15.72 10.84
CA GLY A 142 19.27 14.66 10.20
C GLY A 142 18.41 13.45 9.86
N GLU A 143 18.16 13.27 8.57
CA GLU A 143 17.36 12.16 8.04
C GLU A 143 17.96 10.78 8.32
N ASP A 144 19.29 10.69 8.30
CA ASP A 144 20.09 9.48 8.57
C ASP A 144 19.81 8.86 9.95
N LYS A 145 19.21 9.63 10.85
CA LYS A 145 18.79 9.18 12.18
C LYS A 145 17.52 8.34 12.14
N PHE A 146 16.75 8.39 11.06
CA PHE A 146 15.53 7.63 10.86
C PHE A 146 15.76 6.43 9.93
N ARG A 147 15.16 5.29 10.28
CA ARG A 147 15.23 4.07 9.47
C ARG A 147 13.84 3.54 9.19
N ASP A 148 13.62 3.09 7.97
CA ASP A 148 12.44 2.33 7.59
C ASP A 148 12.56 0.90 8.16
N ILE A 149 11.86 0.64 9.26
CA ILE A 149 11.93 -0.65 9.95
C ILE A 149 11.26 -1.75 9.14
N TYR A 150 10.20 -1.42 8.40
CA TYR A 150 9.37 -2.40 7.72
C TYR A 150 9.76 -2.61 6.26
N GLY A 151 10.17 -1.55 5.56
CA GLY A 151 10.60 -1.60 4.16
C GLY A 151 12.08 -1.95 3.96
N SER A 152 12.85 -2.15 5.04
CA SER A 152 14.21 -2.68 4.93
C SER A 152 14.21 -4.04 4.21
N PRO A 153 15.10 -4.29 3.23
CA PRO A 153 15.21 -5.57 2.52
C PRO A 153 15.35 -6.78 3.46
N ASN A 154 15.94 -6.57 4.63
CA ASN A 154 16.19 -7.63 5.61
C ASN A 154 15.03 -7.82 6.61
N SER A 155 14.02 -6.96 6.60
CA SER A 155 12.88 -7.09 7.50
C SER A 155 12.13 -8.41 7.22
N PRO A 156 11.59 -9.07 8.26
CA PRO A 156 10.75 -10.27 8.07
C PRO A 156 9.58 -10.01 7.12
N LEU A 157 8.99 -8.82 7.20
CA LEU A 157 7.84 -8.43 6.38
C LEU A 157 8.20 -8.30 4.90
N THR A 158 9.32 -7.65 4.58
CA THR A 158 9.81 -7.54 3.21
C THR A 158 10.13 -8.90 2.61
N ARG A 159 10.88 -9.74 3.34
CA ARG A 159 11.23 -11.09 2.87
C ARG A 159 10.00 -11.96 2.65
N TYR A 160 9.03 -11.90 3.56
CA TYR A 160 7.77 -12.63 3.42
C TYR A 160 6.99 -12.16 2.18
N HIS A 161 6.85 -10.86 2.00
CA HIS A 161 6.12 -10.28 0.87
C HIS A 161 6.78 -10.60 -0.48
N GLU A 162 8.12 -10.58 -0.55
CA GLU A 162 8.88 -10.99 -1.73
C GLU A 162 8.79 -12.49 -2.01
N ALA A 163 8.78 -13.32 -0.97
CA ALA A 163 8.58 -14.76 -1.10
C ALA A 163 7.20 -15.09 -1.68
N VAL A 164 6.13 -14.44 -1.18
CA VAL A 164 4.78 -14.59 -1.75
C VAL A 164 4.76 -14.14 -3.21
N ALA A 165 5.35 -12.99 -3.53
CA ALA A 165 5.37 -12.50 -4.90
C ALA A 165 6.08 -13.47 -5.86
N LYS A 166 7.23 -14.01 -5.43
CA LYS A 166 7.96 -15.03 -6.19
C LYS A 166 7.13 -16.29 -6.42
N GLU A 167 6.44 -16.78 -5.39
CA GLU A 167 5.61 -18.00 -5.45
C GLU A 167 4.52 -17.90 -6.52
N ILE A 168 3.83 -16.74 -6.61
CA ILE A 168 2.70 -16.56 -7.54
C ILE A 168 3.08 -15.84 -8.84
N GLY A 169 4.38 -15.64 -9.11
CA GLY A 169 4.85 -14.90 -10.28
C GLY A 169 4.31 -13.46 -10.35
N ALA A 170 4.25 -12.77 -9.20
CA ALA A 170 3.83 -11.38 -9.09
C ALA A 170 5.02 -10.41 -9.10
N TYR A 171 4.75 -9.16 -9.44
CA TYR A 171 5.71 -8.07 -9.35
C TYR A 171 5.61 -7.39 -7.98
N VAL A 172 6.74 -7.02 -7.40
CA VAL A 172 6.78 -6.19 -6.19
C VAL A 172 7.11 -4.76 -6.59
N VAL A 173 6.21 -3.83 -6.30
CA VAL A 173 6.40 -2.42 -6.60
C VAL A 173 6.43 -1.63 -5.30
N LYS A 174 7.52 -0.90 -5.06
CA LYS A 174 7.59 0.08 -3.97
C LYS A 174 6.85 1.33 -4.41
N MET A 175 5.89 1.78 -3.60
CA MET A 175 5.17 3.03 -3.91
C MET A 175 6.20 4.17 -3.96
N PRO A 176 6.19 5.01 -5.01
CA PRO A 176 7.08 6.15 -5.07
C PRO A 176 6.82 7.08 -3.89
N ARG A 177 7.89 7.73 -3.42
CA ARG A 177 7.75 8.83 -2.48
C ARG A 177 7.26 10.07 -3.22
N SER A 178 6.32 10.79 -2.61
CA SER A 178 5.88 12.07 -3.16
C SER A 178 6.97 13.10 -2.96
N GLU A 179 7.29 13.88 -4.00
CA GLU A 179 8.21 15.02 -3.90
C GLU A 179 7.68 16.11 -2.92
N HIS A 180 6.38 16.07 -2.61
CA HIS A 180 5.73 16.96 -1.65
C HIS A 180 5.68 16.38 -0.22
N ALA A 181 6.39 15.28 0.05
CA ALA A 181 6.53 14.73 1.40
C ALA A 181 7.86 15.19 2.02
N GLY A 182 7.79 16.00 3.07
CA GLY A 182 8.96 16.53 3.78
C GLY A 182 9.70 15.54 4.69
N GLY A 183 9.38 14.25 4.62
CA GLY A 183 9.94 13.19 5.47
C GLY A 183 11.13 12.46 4.83
N PRO A 184 11.55 11.31 5.41
CA PRO A 184 12.72 10.56 4.95
C PRO A 184 12.60 10.12 3.47
N GLY A 185 13.66 10.36 2.70
CA GLY A 185 13.87 10.19 1.26
C GLY A 185 14.82 9.08 0.85
#